data_AF-A0A8H4KDT2-F1
#
_entry.id   AF-A0A8H4KDT2-F1
#
_cell.length_a   1.000
_cell.length_b   1.000
_cell.length_c   1.000
_cell.angle_alpha   90.00
_cell.angle_beta   90.00
_cell.angle_gamma   90.00
#
_symmetry.space_group_name_H-M   'P 1'
#
loop_
_entity.id
_entity.type
_entity.pdbx_description
1 polymer ?
#
loop_
_entity_poly.entity_id
_entity_poly.type
_entity_poly.pdbx_seq_one_letter_code
_entity_poly.pdbx_strand_id
1 'polypeptide(L)'
;MASRMGPRSVKDATRFTSTIPHATSKAAQRSPRLPGETPEQRVRRLRQAHLAAQHAQISKTDRVIDASRRFFDVAHRWTVISIVTFSVVAGVVSVYSVWDMVRYNRARRAEWVEAQKRLEADELAMARLAYIKGEATEEQALLVEEANRAAEARGEKLPPLLEAPAHRTHFEESIKPTFQEKTDESAAKTSSGKGILGVFSGVLGGGEQKQATTVSPGPGPEYQTQLMELEASCEARIKEDARRREAERQQNGGPLDQLGVKPADGSAPSKSWWKFW
;
A
#
# COMPACT_ATOMS: atom_id res chain seq x y z
N MET A 1 47.92 -65.81 -41.53
CA MET A 1 48.95 -65.46 -40.54
C MET A 1 48.63 -64.07 -40.00
N ALA A 2 47.63 -63.96 -39.12
CA ALA A 2 47.18 -62.67 -38.57
C ALA A 2 47.91 -62.40 -37.26
N SER A 3 48.86 -61.47 -37.28
CA SER A 3 49.67 -61.09 -36.13
C SER A 3 48.82 -60.29 -35.12
N ARG A 4 48.82 -60.79 -33.88
CA ARG A 4 48.08 -60.33 -32.72
C ARG A 4 48.62 -58.95 -32.24
N MET A 5 47.98 -57.86 -32.63
CA MET A 5 48.19 -56.54 -32.00
C MET A 5 47.53 -56.56 -30.61
N GLY A 6 48.34 -56.66 -29.55
CA GLY A 6 47.88 -56.50 -28.17
C GLY A 6 47.53 -55.04 -27.84
N PRO A 7 46.69 -54.79 -26.81
CA PRO A 7 46.22 -53.45 -26.46
C PRO A 7 47.38 -52.54 -26.01
N ARG A 8 47.46 -51.35 -26.61
CA ARG A 8 48.47 -50.33 -26.32
C ARG A 8 48.34 -49.88 -24.86
N SER A 9 49.40 -50.04 -24.07
CA SER A 9 49.43 -49.71 -22.64
C SER A 9 49.52 -48.19 -22.42
N VAL A 10 48.69 -47.67 -21.52
CA VAL A 10 48.63 -46.25 -21.11
C VAL A 10 50.00 -45.72 -20.64
N LYS A 11 50.90 -46.59 -20.19
CA LYS A 11 52.26 -46.23 -19.76
C LYS A 11 53.17 -45.72 -20.89
N ASP A 12 52.81 -45.99 -22.15
CA ASP A 12 53.61 -45.56 -23.30
C ASP A 12 53.25 -44.13 -23.77
N ALA A 13 52.08 -43.61 -23.37
CA ALA A 13 51.59 -42.29 -23.79
C ALA A 13 52.26 -41.11 -23.06
N THR A 14 52.95 -41.35 -21.94
CA THR A 14 53.56 -40.28 -21.12
C THR A 14 55.08 -40.21 -21.25
N ARG A 15 55.70 -41.02 -22.11
CA ARG A 15 57.16 -41.01 -22.31
C ARG A 15 57.66 -39.86 -23.18
N PHE A 16 56.77 -39.13 -23.86
CA PHE A 16 57.12 -38.03 -24.77
C PHE A 16 56.65 -36.63 -24.31
N THR A 17 55.95 -36.52 -23.18
CA THR A 17 55.62 -35.21 -22.60
C THR A 17 56.65 -34.89 -21.52
N SER A 18 57.63 -34.05 -21.87
CA SER A 18 58.60 -33.46 -20.93
C SER A 18 57.88 -32.98 -19.66
N THR A 19 58.14 -33.64 -18.52
CA THR A 19 57.64 -33.23 -17.19
C THR A 19 58.58 -32.23 -16.52
N ILE A 20 59.25 -31.38 -17.31
CA ILE A 20 60.01 -30.26 -16.78
C ILE A 20 59.10 -29.03 -16.87
N PRO A 21 58.64 -28.45 -15.76
CA PRO A 21 57.96 -27.16 -15.82
C PRO A 21 58.99 -26.13 -16.30
N HIS A 22 58.92 -25.75 -17.58
CA HIS A 22 59.66 -24.61 -18.10
C HIS A 22 59.14 -23.37 -17.36
N ALA A 23 59.91 -22.94 -16.36
CA ALA A 23 59.73 -21.71 -15.62
C ALA A 23 59.98 -20.50 -16.54
N THR A 24 59.08 -20.25 -17.47
CA THR A 24 58.93 -18.95 -18.11
C THR A 24 58.02 -18.08 -17.24
N SER A 25 58.44 -17.85 -15.99
CA SER A 25 57.88 -16.75 -15.21
C SER A 25 58.46 -15.47 -15.79
N LYS A 26 57.69 -14.83 -16.68
CA LYS A 26 57.85 -13.41 -17.02
C LYS A 26 58.23 -12.67 -15.73
N ALA A 27 59.43 -12.09 -15.70
CA ALA A 27 59.98 -11.46 -14.51
C ALA A 27 58.92 -10.52 -13.91
N ALA A 28 58.36 -10.92 -12.77
CA ALA A 28 57.41 -10.11 -12.04
C ALA A 28 58.15 -8.82 -11.69
N GLN A 29 57.77 -7.73 -12.37
CA GLN A 29 58.24 -6.39 -12.10
C GLN A 29 58.14 -6.17 -10.59
N ARG A 30 59.29 -6.12 -9.92
CA ARG A 30 59.37 -5.98 -8.47
C ARG A 30 58.76 -4.63 -8.12
N SER A 31 57.54 -4.63 -7.59
CA SER A 31 56.91 -3.41 -7.08
C SER A 31 57.87 -2.76 -6.07
N PRO A 32 58.10 -1.44 -6.15
CA PRO A 32 59.10 -0.75 -5.33
C PRO A 32 58.83 -1.02 -3.84
N ARG A 33 59.90 -1.38 -3.14
CA ARG A 33 59.88 -1.59 -1.68
C ARG A 33 59.80 -0.21 -1.04
N LEU A 34 58.75 0.05 -0.25
CA LEU A 34 58.73 1.26 0.57
C LEU A 34 59.65 1.01 1.77
N PRO A 35 60.55 1.95 2.11
CA PRO A 35 61.43 1.81 3.27
C PRO A 35 60.59 1.87 4.56
N GLY A 36 60.64 0.81 5.37
CA GLY A 36 60.00 0.75 6.70
C GLY A 36 58.68 -0.03 6.83
N GLU A 37 58.16 -0.67 5.77
CA GLU A 37 56.92 -1.47 5.88
C GLU A 37 57.13 -2.82 6.60
N THR A 38 56.20 -3.21 7.48
CA THR A 38 56.20 -4.55 8.09
C THR A 38 55.87 -5.62 7.03
N PRO A 39 56.38 -6.86 7.17
CA PRO A 39 56.16 -7.92 6.17
C PRO A 39 54.67 -8.25 5.97
N GLU A 40 53.84 -8.15 7.01
CA GLU A 40 52.40 -8.38 6.90
C GLU A 40 51.70 -7.26 6.12
N GLN A 41 52.08 -6.01 6.37
CA GLN A 41 51.53 -4.85 5.69
C GLN A 41 51.87 -4.88 4.19
N ARG A 42 53.05 -5.39 3.83
CA ARG A 42 53.43 -5.66 2.44
C ARG A 42 52.50 -6.65 1.75
N VAL A 43 52.20 -7.78 2.40
CA VAL A 43 51.33 -8.80 1.82
C VAL A 43 49.90 -8.26 1.64
N ARG A 44 49.40 -7.48 2.60
CA ARG A 44 48.09 -6.82 2.49
C ARG A 44 48.07 -5.84 1.31
N ARG A 45 49.09 -5.00 1.17
CA ARG A 45 49.24 -4.07 0.03
C ARG A 45 49.30 -4.82 -1.31
N LEU A 46 50.07 -5.90 -1.39
CA LEU A 46 50.18 -6.69 -2.62
C LEU A 46 48.87 -7.39 -2.98
N ARG A 47 48.14 -7.95 -1.99
CA ARG A 47 46.80 -8.51 -2.23
C ARG A 47 45.81 -7.44 -2.68
N GLN A 48 45.83 -6.28 -2.05
CA GLN A 48 44.97 -5.17 -2.43
C GLN A 48 45.31 -4.63 -3.83
N ALA A 49 46.59 -4.52 -4.17
CA ALA A 49 47.03 -4.13 -5.52
C ALA A 49 46.66 -5.18 -6.57
N HIS A 50 46.73 -6.46 -6.22
CA HIS A 50 46.32 -7.54 -7.11
C HIS A 50 44.81 -7.57 -7.34
N LEU A 51 44.01 -7.42 -6.28
CA LEU A 51 42.56 -7.29 -6.39
C LEU A 51 42.18 -6.01 -7.15
N ALA A 52 42.84 -4.89 -6.88
CA ALA A 52 42.64 -3.64 -7.61
C ALA A 52 43.00 -3.78 -9.10
N ALA A 53 44.07 -4.50 -9.43
CA ALA A 53 44.45 -4.79 -10.81
C ALA A 53 43.42 -5.69 -11.51
N GLN A 54 42.89 -6.71 -10.84
CA GLN A 54 41.81 -7.53 -11.38
C GLN A 54 40.53 -6.70 -11.60
N HIS A 55 40.17 -5.83 -10.66
CA HIS A 55 39.03 -4.95 -10.82
C HIS A 55 39.26 -3.83 -11.86
N ALA A 56 40.50 -3.45 -12.15
CA ALA A 56 40.86 -2.47 -13.18
C ALA A 56 40.90 -3.05 -14.60
N GLN A 57 41.05 -4.38 -14.74
CA GLN A 57 40.95 -5.07 -16.03
C GLN A 57 39.53 -5.10 -16.59
N ILE A 58 38.52 -4.93 -15.74
CA ILE A 58 37.12 -4.83 -16.16
C ILE A 58 36.86 -3.40 -16.62
N SER A 59 36.47 -3.23 -17.89
CA SER A 59 36.11 -1.92 -18.42
C SER A 59 34.94 -1.33 -17.62
N LYS A 60 34.98 -0.03 -17.34
CA LYS A 60 33.88 0.69 -16.68
C LYS A 60 32.55 0.51 -17.43
N THR A 61 32.60 0.39 -18.75
CA THR A 61 31.42 0.14 -19.59
C THR A 61 30.85 -1.25 -19.37
N ASP A 62 31.70 -2.28 -19.25
CA ASP A 62 31.31 -3.66 -19.01
C ASP A 62 30.61 -3.81 -17.65
N ARG A 63 31.11 -3.10 -16.63
CA ARG A 63 30.47 -3.04 -15.31
C ARG A 63 29.07 -2.42 -15.33
N VAL A 64 28.84 -1.41 -16.17
CA VAL A 64 27.53 -0.80 -16.36
C VAL A 64 26.58 -1.75 -17.09
N ILE A 65 27.08 -2.49 -18.08
CA ILE A 65 26.30 -3.49 -18.82
C ILE A 65 25.91 -4.67 -17.93
N ASP A 66 26.82 -5.15 -17.07
CA ASP A 66 26.50 -6.21 -16.12
C ASP A 66 25.49 -5.76 -15.04
N ALA A 67 25.60 -4.51 -14.60
CA ALA A 67 24.64 -3.93 -13.68
C ALA A 67 23.26 -3.75 -14.34
N SER A 68 23.22 -3.35 -15.61
CA SER A 68 21.95 -3.15 -16.33
C SER A 68 21.20 -4.45 -16.54
N ARG A 69 21.89 -5.56 -16.86
CA ARG A 69 21.26 -6.89 -16.98
C ARG A 69 20.54 -7.29 -15.69
N ARG A 70 21.24 -7.17 -14.55
CA ARG A 70 20.66 -7.50 -13.23
C ARG A 70 19.50 -6.57 -12.87
N PHE A 71 19.57 -5.30 -13.25
CA PHE A 71 18.48 -4.36 -13.03
C PHE A 71 17.24 -4.72 -13.86
N PHE A 72 17.42 -5.03 -15.15
CA PHE A 72 16.31 -5.41 -16.02
C PHE A 72 15.63 -6.71 -15.57
N ASP A 73 16.39 -7.71 -15.10
CA ASP A 73 15.82 -8.95 -14.58
C ASP A 73 15.00 -8.70 -13.29
N VAL A 74 15.51 -7.85 -12.39
CA VAL A 74 14.80 -7.47 -11.16
C VAL A 74 13.55 -6.64 -11.49
N ALA A 75 13.66 -5.68 -12.40
CA ALA A 75 12.54 -4.84 -12.83
C ALA A 75 11.46 -5.69 -13.50
N HIS A 76 11.83 -6.62 -14.38
CA HIS A 76 10.88 -7.53 -15.01
C HIS A 76 10.18 -8.43 -13.99
N ARG A 77 10.92 -8.96 -13.01
CA ARG A 77 10.29 -9.74 -11.92
C ARG A 77 9.31 -8.88 -11.11
N TRP A 78 9.65 -7.62 -10.84
CA TRP A 78 8.81 -6.72 -10.08
C TRP A 78 7.53 -6.34 -10.86
N THR A 79 7.63 -6.10 -12.17
CA THR A 79 6.45 -5.83 -13.01
C THR A 79 5.56 -7.05 -13.18
N VAL A 80 6.12 -8.25 -13.30
CA VAL A 80 5.31 -9.47 -13.33
C VAL A 80 4.56 -9.64 -12.01
N ILE A 81 5.21 -9.43 -10.87
CA ILE A 81 4.56 -9.49 -9.55
C ILE A 81 3.48 -8.41 -9.44
N SER A 82 3.73 -7.18 -9.90
CA SER A 82 2.74 -6.11 -9.83
C SER A 82 1.51 -6.40 -10.70
N ILE A 83 1.70 -6.92 -11.92
CA ILE A 83 0.58 -7.28 -12.81
C ILE A 83 -0.23 -8.43 -12.20
N VAL A 84 0.43 -9.48 -11.69
CA VAL A 84 -0.27 -10.62 -11.08
C VAL A 84 -1.07 -10.19 -9.86
N THR A 85 -0.47 -9.42 -8.96
CA THR A 85 -1.17 -8.89 -7.77
C THR A 85 -2.32 -7.97 -8.16
N PHE A 86 -2.15 -7.12 -9.16
CA PHE A 86 -3.21 -6.26 -9.69
C PHE A 86 -4.37 -7.07 -10.28
N SER A 87 -4.09 -8.13 -11.02
CA SER A 87 -5.13 -9.03 -11.56
C SER A 87 -5.94 -9.72 -10.46
N VAL A 88 -5.29 -10.13 -9.37
CA VAL A 88 -6.01 -10.71 -8.21
C VAL A 88 -6.92 -9.68 -7.56
N VAL A 89 -6.43 -8.46 -7.33
CA VAL A 89 -7.24 -7.36 -6.76
C VAL A 89 -8.42 -7.03 -7.67
N ALA A 90 -8.18 -6.91 -8.98
CA ALA A 90 -9.24 -6.66 -9.97
C ALA A 90 -10.30 -7.77 -9.98
N GLY A 91 -9.88 -9.04 -9.84
CA GLY A 91 -10.79 -10.17 -9.72
C GLY A 91 -11.70 -10.08 -8.49
N VAL A 92 -11.14 -9.75 -7.32
CA VAL A 92 -11.92 -9.57 -6.08
C VAL A 92 -12.92 -8.41 -6.23
N VAL A 93 -12.49 -7.29 -6.80
CA VAL A 93 -13.37 -6.13 -7.06
C VAL A 93 -14.51 -6.50 -8.02
N SER A 94 -14.23 -7.30 -9.06
CA SER A 94 -15.26 -7.76 -10.00
C SER A 94 -16.29 -8.70 -9.36
N VAL A 95 -15.87 -9.59 -8.47
CA VAL A 95 -16.83 -10.45 -7.75
C VAL A 95 -17.66 -9.62 -6.78
N TYR A 96 -17.04 -8.64 -6.12
CA TYR A 96 -17.72 -7.73 -5.21
C TYR A 96 -18.78 -6.88 -5.92
N SER A 97 -18.50 -6.37 -7.13
CA SER A 97 -19.48 -5.59 -7.88
C SER A 97 -20.69 -6.41 -8.31
N VAL A 98 -20.49 -7.66 -8.74
CA VAL A 98 -21.60 -8.57 -9.06
C VAL A 98 -22.43 -8.87 -7.81
N TRP A 99 -21.79 -9.12 -6.67
CA TRP A 99 -22.48 -9.37 -5.41
C TRP A 99 -23.32 -8.16 -4.95
N ASP A 100 -22.73 -6.96 -5.00
CA ASP A 100 -23.40 -5.72 -4.61
C ASP A 100 -24.65 -5.46 -5.46
N MET A 101 -24.54 -5.63 -6.78
CA MET A 101 -25.65 -5.49 -7.72
C MET A 101 -26.78 -6.48 -7.42
N VAL A 102 -26.46 -7.74 -7.09
CA VAL A 102 -27.46 -8.77 -6.73
C VAL A 102 -28.14 -8.44 -5.41
N ARG A 103 -27.39 -8.00 -4.40
CA ARG A 103 -27.92 -7.62 -3.08
C ARG A 103 -28.89 -6.45 -3.21
N TYR A 104 -28.48 -5.42 -3.94
CA TYR A 104 -29.30 -4.24 -4.21
C TYR A 104 -30.56 -4.59 -5.01
N ASN A 105 -30.44 -5.39 -6.07
CA ASN A 105 -31.59 -5.81 -6.88
C ASN A 105 -32.58 -6.68 -6.09
N ARG A 106 -32.10 -7.51 -5.15
CA ARG A 106 -32.97 -8.26 -4.26
C ARG A 106 -33.76 -7.34 -3.31
N ALA A 107 -33.12 -6.31 -2.77
CA ALA A 107 -33.81 -5.33 -1.92
C ALA A 107 -34.88 -4.57 -2.71
N ARG A 108 -34.53 -4.06 -3.90
CA ARG A 108 -35.47 -3.33 -4.76
C ARG A 108 -36.64 -4.19 -5.25
N ARG A 109 -36.40 -5.47 -5.54
CA ARG A 109 -37.47 -6.42 -5.88
C ARG A 109 -38.41 -6.68 -4.71
N ALA A 110 -37.90 -6.68 -3.48
CA ALA A 110 -38.76 -6.85 -2.30
C ALA A 110 -39.73 -5.67 -2.14
N GLU A 111 -39.24 -4.44 -2.31
CA GLU A 111 -40.08 -3.23 -2.29
C GLU A 111 -41.13 -3.25 -3.39
N TRP A 112 -40.76 -3.68 -4.61
CA TRP A 112 -41.71 -3.78 -5.72
C TRP A 112 -42.80 -4.84 -5.50
N VAL A 113 -42.43 -6.00 -4.93
CA VAL A 113 -43.39 -7.05 -4.57
C VAL A 113 -44.33 -6.58 -3.47
N GLU A 114 -43.83 -5.83 -2.48
CA GLU A 114 -44.69 -5.24 -1.46
C GLU A 114 -45.65 -4.21 -2.06
N ALA A 115 -45.17 -3.36 -2.98
CA ALA A 115 -46.02 -2.41 -3.69
C ALA A 115 -47.09 -3.10 -4.56
N GLN A 116 -46.76 -4.18 -5.26
CA GLN A 116 -47.75 -4.96 -6.03
C GLN A 116 -48.83 -5.55 -5.11
N LYS A 117 -48.43 -6.13 -3.98
CA LYS A 117 -49.40 -6.66 -3.00
C LYS A 117 -50.31 -5.58 -2.45
N ARG A 118 -49.81 -4.34 -2.29
CA ARG A 118 -50.63 -3.19 -1.89
C ARG A 118 -51.63 -2.82 -2.98
N LEU A 119 -51.20 -2.74 -4.23
CA LEU A 119 -52.08 -2.46 -5.36
C LEU A 119 -53.16 -3.53 -5.54
N GLU A 120 -52.81 -4.81 -5.45
CA GLU A 120 -53.76 -5.93 -5.48
C GLU A 120 -54.77 -5.85 -4.33
N ALA A 121 -54.32 -5.49 -3.13
CA ALA A 121 -55.20 -5.29 -1.97
C ALA A 121 -56.16 -4.10 -2.16
N ASP A 122 -55.66 -2.99 -2.69
CA ASP A 122 -56.45 -1.79 -2.99
C ASP A 122 -57.48 -2.06 -4.10
N GLU A 123 -57.10 -2.79 -5.14
CA GLU A 123 -57.99 -3.21 -6.23
C GLU A 123 -59.11 -4.11 -5.69
N LEU A 124 -58.77 -5.10 -4.86
CA LEU A 124 -59.74 -5.98 -4.23
C LEU A 124 -60.67 -5.21 -3.26
N ALA A 125 -60.16 -4.22 -2.53
CA ALA A 125 -60.99 -3.37 -1.68
C ALA A 125 -61.96 -2.51 -2.51
N MET A 126 -61.48 -1.92 -3.60
CA MET A 126 -62.30 -1.15 -4.55
C MET A 126 -63.35 -2.00 -5.25
N ALA A 127 -62.99 -3.19 -5.73
CA ALA A 127 -63.90 -4.14 -6.36
C ALA A 127 -65.04 -4.54 -5.40
N ARG A 128 -64.72 -4.79 -4.13
CA ARG A 128 -65.73 -5.06 -3.09
C ARG A 128 -66.62 -3.86 -2.82
N LEU A 129 -66.07 -2.65 -2.77
CA LEU A 129 -66.88 -1.43 -2.61
C LEU A 129 -67.85 -1.25 -3.78
N ALA A 130 -67.41 -1.47 -5.01
CA ALA A 130 -68.25 -1.41 -6.20
C ALA A 130 -69.31 -2.53 -6.21
N TYR A 131 -68.92 -3.75 -5.79
CA TYR A 131 -69.82 -4.90 -5.70
C TYR A 131 -70.95 -4.65 -4.70
N ILE A 132 -70.62 -4.10 -3.53
CA ILE A 132 -71.62 -3.73 -2.51
C ILE A 132 -72.52 -2.59 -3.01
N LYS A 133 -71.97 -1.64 -3.77
CA LYS A 133 -72.75 -0.54 -4.38
C LYS A 133 -73.65 -0.99 -5.54
N GLY A 134 -73.42 -2.18 -6.10
CA GLY A 134 -74.16 -2.71 -7.25
C GLY A 134 -73.70 -2.18 -8.60
N GLU A 135 -72.55 -1.49 -8.67
CA GLU A 135 -71.98 -0.91 -9.89
C GLU A 135 -70.70 -1.65 -10.35
N ALA A 136 -70.41 -2.83 -9.79
CA ALA A 136 -69.22 -3.60 -10.14
C ALA A 136 -69.22 -4.04 -11.61
N THR A 137 -68.06 -3.95 -12.25
CA THR A 137 -67.83 -4.63 -13.53
C THR A 137 -67.81 -6.15 -13.34
N GLU A 138 -68.09 -6.92 -14.40
CA GLU A 138 -68.09 -8.39 -14.36
C GLU A 138 -66.74 -8.94 -13.85
N GLU A 139 -65.63 -8.33 -14.28
CA GLU A 139 -64.28 -8.69 -13.83
C GLU A 139 -64.08 -8.42 -12.32
N GLN A 140 -64.60 -7.29 -11.81
CA GLN A 140 -64.54 -6.97 -10.38
C GLN A 140 -65.42 -7.90 -9.54
N ALA A 141 -66.60 -8.28 -10.03
CA ALA A 141 -67.47 -9.24 -9.36
C ALA A 141 -66.80 -10.62 -9.25
N LEU A 142 -66.19 -11.10 -10.33
CA LEU A 142 -65.44 -12.35 -10.35
C LEU A 142 -64.23 -12.32 -9.40
N LEU A 143 -63.50 -11.21 -9.37
CA LEU A 143 -62.36 -11.02 -8.45
C LEU A 143 -62.79 -11.12 -6.97
N VAL A 144 -63.96 -10.55 -6.63
CA VAL A 144 -64.52 -10.63 -5.27
C VAL A 144 -64.98 -12.05 -4.93
N GLU A 145 -65.66 -12.73 -5.86
CA GLU A 145 -66.13 -14.10 -5.67
C GLU A 145 -64.97 -15.11 -5.54
N GLU A 146 -63.92 -14.95 -6.34
CA GLU A 146 -62.71 -15.76 -6.25
C GLU A 146 -61.98 -15.51 -4.92
N ALA A 147 -61.86 -14.25 -4.51
CA ALA A 147 -61.29 -13.91 -3.21
C ALA A 147 -62.11 -14.51 -2.05
N ASN A 148 -63.45 -14.47 -2.12
CA ASN A 148 -64.34 -15.10 -1.13
C ASN A 148 -64.11 -16.61 -1.08
N ARG A 149 -64.10 -17.28 -2.24
CA ARG A 149 -63.87 -18.73 -2.36
C ARG A 149 -62.50 -19.15 -1.84
N ALA A 150 -61.46 -18.38 -2.15
CA ALA A 150 -60.10 -18.63 -1.66
C ALA A 150 -59.97 -18.41 -0.14
N ALA A 151 -60.74 -17.49 0.42
CA ALA A 151 -60.79 -17.26 1.87
C ALA A 151 -61.55 -18.40 2.58
N GLU A 152 -62.70 -18.81 2.05
CA GLU A 152 -63.47 -19.96 2.53
C GLU A 152 -62.66 -21.26 2.50
N ALA A 153 -61.89 -21.50 1.43
CA ALA A 153 -61.00 -22.65 1.32
C ALA A 153 -59.87 -22.63 2.37
N ARG A 154 -59.42 -21.43 2.79
CA ARG A 154 -58.47 -21.25 3.89
C ARG A 154 -59.12 -21.28 5.28
N GLY A 155 -60.45 -21.34 5.36
CA GLY A 155 -61.20 -21.28 6.61
C GLY A 155 -61.23 -19.89 7.25
N GLU A 156 -60.86 -18.84 6.52
CA GLU A 156 -60.74 -17.47 7.01
C GLU A 156 -61.70 -16.56 6.26
N LYS A 157 -62.23 -15.54 6.94
CA LYS A 157 -62.99 -14.47 6.27
C LYS A 157 -62.01 -13.40 5.81
N LEU A 158 -62.35 -12.76 4.71
CA LEU A 158 -61.51 -11.70 4.16
C LEU A 158 -61.36 -10.54 5.14
N PRO A 159 -60.20 -9.86 5.14
CA PRO A 159 -59.97 -8.72 6.02
C PRO A 159 -61.04 -7.64 5.77
N PRO A 160 -61.50 -6.97 6.83
CA PRO A 160 -62.56 -5.96 6.73
C PRO A 160 -62.11 -4.81 5.84
N LEU A 161 -63.06 -4.28 5.03
CA LEU A 161 -62.83 -3.19 4.08
C LEU A 161 -62.43 -1.86 4.72
N LEU A 162 -62.79 -1.69 5.99
CA LEU A 162 -62.40 -0.57 6.80
C LEU A 162 -61.46 -1.12 7.85
N GLU A 163 -60.25 -0.58 7.90
CA GLU A 163 -59.39 -0.76 9.07
C GLU A 163 -60.22 -0.38 10.29
N ALA A 164 -60.28 -1.27 11.29
CA ALA A 164 -60.97 -0.97 12.53
C ALA A 164 -60.46 0.39 13.02
N PRO A 165 -61.34 1.34 13.39
CA PRO A 165 -60.93 2.68 13.79
C PRO A 165 -59.80 2.55 14.81
N ALA A 166 -58.59 2.90 14.41
CA ALA A 166 -57.48 2.96 15.33
C ALA A 166 -57.88 4.02 16.33
N HIS A 167 -58.29 3.61 17.52
CA HIS A 167 -58.54 4.51 18.63
C HIS A 167 -57.23 5.25 18.87
N ARG A 168 -57.10 6.43 18.28
CA ARG A 168 -56.05 7.38 18.60
C ARG A 168 -56.43 7.97 19.95
N THR A 169 -56.15 7.24 21.02
CA THR A 169 -56.08 7.81 22.35
C THR A 169 -54.83 8.70 22.38
N HIS A 170 -54.97 9.93 21.86
CA HIS A 170 -53.98 11.01 21.91
C HIS A 170 -53.72 11.50 23.35
N PHE A 171 -53.74 10.62 24.36
CA PHE A 171 -53.67 10.99 25.78
C PHE A 171 -52.65 10.21 26.63
N GLU A 172 -51.86 9.30 26.04
CA GLU A 172 -50.73 8.64 26.73
C GLU A 172 -49.37 8.94 26.10
N GLU A 173 -49.22 10.09 25.45
CA GLU A 173 -47.89 10.69 25.27
C GLU A 173 -47.47 11.34 26.59
N SER A 174 -47.15 10.47 27.55
CA SER A 174 -46.51 10.84 28.80
C SER A 174 -45.14 11.45 28.48
N ILE A 175 -45.14 12.78 28.56
CA ILE A 175 -44.01 13.66 28.80
C ILE A 175 -42.97 12.91 29.64
N LYS A 176 -41.83 12.56 29.05
CA LYS A 176 -40.64 12.21 29.84
C LYS A 176 -40.09 13.53 30.39
N PRO A 177 -40.18 13.81 31.71
CA PRO A 177 -39.60 15.02 32.26
C PRO A 177 -38.09 14.93 32.15
N THR A 178 -37.52 15.74 31.28
CA THR A 178 -36.07 16.00 31.24
C THR A 178 -35.79 17.16 32.20
N PHE A 179 -35.78 16.91 33.51
CA PHE A 179 -35.01 17.71 34.49
C PHE A 179 -35.03 17.09 35.90
N GLN A 180 -33.97 16.35 36.26
CA GLN A 180 -33.42 16.37 37.61
C GLN A 180 -31.90 16.29 37.51
N GLU A 181 -31.26 17.13 38.30
CA GLU A 181 -29.91 17.67 38.14
C GLU A 181 -28.93 16.98 39.12
N LYS A 182 -27.77 16.56 38.57
CA LYS A 182 -26.41 16.43 39.15
C LYS A 182 -26.17 15.69 40.48
N THR A 183 -25.42 14.59 40.35
CA THR A 183 -24.19 14.14 41.09
C THR A 183 -24.08 12.64 40.76
N ASP A 184 -23.06 12.05 40.12
CA ASP A 184 -21.67 12.36 39.85
C ASP A 184 -21.23 11.70 38.52
N GLU A 185 -20.19 12.27 37.91
CA GLU A 185 -19.19 11.65 37.01
C GLU A 185 -19.53 10.40 36.18
N SER A 186 -19.62 10.59 34.85
CA SER A 186 -18.79 9.90 33.80
C SER A 186 -19.56 9.59 32.49
N ALA A 187 -19.44 10.54 31.54
CA ALA A 187 -19.28 10.44 30.08
C ALA A 187 -19.62 9.11 29.33
N ALA A 188 -20.17 9.06 28.10
CA ALA A 188 -20.67 10.03 27.13
C ALA A 188 -21.37 9.26 25.97
N LYS A 189 -22.50 9.80 25.48
CA LYS A 189 -23.03 9.66 24.10
C LYS A 189 -22.36 10.78 23.27
N THR A 190 -22.09 10.77 21.97
CA THR A 190 -22.86 10.32 20.78
C THR A 190 -22.03 10.57 19.51
N SER A 191 -22.28 9.74 18.48
CA SER A 191 -22.36 10.07 17.04
C SER A 191 -21.12 10.41 16.18
N SER A 192 -21.07 9.73 15.03
CA SER A 192 -20.51 10.17 13.73
C SER A 192 -18.98 10.11 13.52
N GLY A 193 -18.45 8.89 13.35
CA GLY A 193 -17.22 8.65 12.57
C GLY A 193 -17.62 8.20 11.16
N LYS A 194 -17.64 9.06 10.15
CA LYS A 194 -16.50 9.36 9.25
C LYS A 194 -15.86 8.10 8.69
N GLY A 195 -16.13 7.90 7.40
CA GLY A 195 -15.61 6.82 6.60
C GLY A 195 -14.09 6.72 6.62
N ILE A 196 -13.66 5.48 6.45
CA ILE A 196 -12.35 4.92 6.13
C ILE A 196 -11.71 5.46 4.84
N LEU A 197 -11.97 6.72 4.45
CA LEU A 197 -11.44 7.39 3.25
C LEU A 197 -10.13 8.17 3.51
N GLY A 198 -9.39 7.86 4.58
CA GLY A 198 -8.21 8.64 5.01
C GLY A 198 -6.87 7.90 5.03
N VAL A 199 -6.81 6.60 4.77
CA VAL A 199 -5.57 5.80 4.98
C VAL A 199 -4.61 5.83 3.77
N PHE A 200 -4.84 6.69 2.76
CA PHE A 200 -3.98 6.79 1.57
C PHE A 200 -3.12 8.07 1.46
N SER A 201 -3.08 8.98 2.44
CA SER A 201 -2.24 10.20 2.35
C SER A 201 -0.94 10.15 3.17
N GLY A 202 -0.39 8.95 3.38
CA GLY A 202 0.76 8.72 4.27
C GLY A 202 2.13 8.49 3.62
N VAL A 203 2.30 8.64 2.30
CA VAL A 203 3.60 8.59 1.58
C VAL A 203 3.68 9.69 0.50
N LEU A 204 3.18 10.89 0.80
CA LEU A 204 3.55 12.10 0.05
C LEU A 204 3.22 13.33 0.90
N GLY A 205 4.24 14.02 1.43
CA GLY A 205 4.10 15.36 2.02
C GLY A 205 3.43 15.39 3.38
N GLY A 206 4.23 15.52 4.44
CA GLY A 206 3.77 15.48 5.82
C GLY A 206 2.92 16.67 6.28
N GLY A 207 2.22 16.42 7.39
CA GLY A 207 2.16 17.35 8.52
C GLY A 207 1.05 18.40 8.51
N GLU A 208 -0.11 17.96 8.99
CA GLU A 208 -1.01 18.65 9.92
C GLU A 208 -1.80 19.92 9.52
N GLN A 209 -3.12 19.75 9.69
CA GLN A 209 -4.18 20.73 9.60
C GLN A 209 -4.28 21.60 10.87
N LYS A 210 -4.69 22.87 10.68
CA LYS A 210 -5.80 23.45 11.46
C LYS A 210 -6.76 24.19 10.52
N GLN A 211 -8.00 23.72 10.47
CA GLN A 211 -9.18 24.58 10.25
C GLN A 211 -9.32 25.48 11.51
N ALA A 212 -9.82 26.72 11.48
CA ALA A 212 -10.87 27.29 10.66
C ALA A 212 -10.80 28.83 10.65
N THR A 213 -11.68 29.39 9.80
CA THR A 213 -12.35 30.69 9.93
C THR A 213 -11.84 31.82 9.04
N THR A 214 -12.65 32.07 8.02
CA THR A 214 -12.89 33.35 7.34
C THR A 214 -12.71 34.56 8.26
N VAL A 215 -11.58 35.25 8.18
CA VAL A 215 -11.50 36.72 8.15
C VAL A 215 -10.22 37.06 7.38
N SER A 216 -10.36 37.68 6.21
CA SER A 216 -9.26 38.46 5.64
C SER A 216 -9.10 39.71 6.51
N PRO A 217 -7.91 39.94 7.09
CA PRO A 217 -7.24 41.19 6.80
C PRO A 217 -5.76 40.95 6.45
N GLY A 218 -5.22 41.82 5.61
CA GLY A 218 -3.94 41.65 4.91
C GLY A 218 -2.69 41.44 5.78
N PRO A 219 -1.54 41.16 5.14
CA PRO A 219 -0.30 40.86 5.83
C PRO A 219 0.20 42.10 6.57
N GLY A 220 0.05 42.10 7.89
CA GLY A 220 0.68 43.07 8.78
C GLY A 220 2.20 42.84 8.86
N PRO A 221 2.99 43.88 9.16
CA PRO A 221 4.46 43.83 9.15
C PRO A 221 5.06 42.85 10.18
N GLU A 222 4.30 42.45 11.19
CA GLU A 222 4.77 41.59 12.30
C GLU A 222 5.04 40.14 11.89
N TYR A 223 4.30 39.60 10.91
CA TYR A 223 4.51 38.24 10.41
C TYR A 223 5.78 38.12 9.55
N GLN A 224 6.17 39.19 8.85
CA GLN A 224 7.41 39.22 8.08
C GLN A 224 8.63 39.27 9.00
N THR A 225 8.56 40.01 10.11
CA THR A 225 9.64 40.09 11.09
C THR A 225 9.91 38.75 11.76
N GLN A 226 8.86 38.00 12.13
CA GLN A 226 8.99 36.67 12.75
C GLN A 226 9.56 35.62 11.78
N LEU A 227 9.21 35.68 10.49
CA LEU A 227 9.80 34.80 9.47
C LEU A 227 11.27 35.13 9.21
N MET A 228 11.63 36.41 9.16
CA MET A 228 13.02 36.85 8.97
C MET A 228 13.92 36.47 10.16
N GLU A 229 13.37 36.51 11.39
CA GLU A 229 14.06 36.05 12.59
C GLU A 229 14.22 34.52 12.62
N LEU A 230 13.20 33.77 12.21
CA LEU A 230 13.28 32.31 12.08
C LEU A 230 14.31 31.90 11.02
N GLU A 231 14.34 32.55 9.86
CA GLU A 231 15.34 32.31 8.82
C GLU A 231 16.76 32.63 9.31
N ALA A 232 16.95 33.77 9.98
CA ALA A 232 18.24 34.12 10.57
C ALA A 232 18.70 33.11 11.64
N SER A 233 17.77 32.60 12.47
CA SER A 233 18.07 31.59 13.48
C SER A 233 18.42 30.22 12.88
N CYS A 234 17.75 29.82 11.80
CA CYS A 234 18.05 28.61 11.04
C CYS A 234 19.42 28.70 10.37
N GLU A 235 19.73 29.82 9.73
CA GLU A 235 21.05 30.04 9.13
C GLU A 235 22.18 30.04 10.17
N ALA A 236 21.95 30.64 11.34
CA ALA A 236 22.92 30.63 12.43
C ALA A 236 23.21 29.20 12.91
N ARG A 237 22.18 28.38 13.08
CA ARG A 237 22.34 26.96 13.45
C ARG A 237 23.09 26.15 12.40
N ILE A 238 22.79 26.34 11.12
CA ILE A 238 23.49 25.67 10.02
C ILE A 238 24.98 26.06 9.99
N LYS A 239 25.29 27.36 10.16
CA LYS A 239 26.67 27.86 10.20
C LYS A 239 27.44 27.35 11.43
N GLU A 240 26.77 27.23 12.57
CA GLU A 240 27.36 26.66 13.78
C GLU A 240 27.65 25.16 13.63
N ASP A 241 26.70 24.39 13.09
CA ASP A 241 26.89 22.96 12.81
C ASP A 241 28.01 22.70 11.80
N ALA A 242 28.15 23.57 10.78
CA ALA A 242 29.25 23.49 9.83
C ALA A 242 30.61 23.73 10.51
N ARG A 243 30.71 24.77 11.35
CA ARG A 243 31.94 25.11 12.08
C ARG A 243 32.34 24.04 13.09
N ARG A 244 31.36 23.43 13.78
CA ARG A 244 31.58 22.29 14.70
C ARG A 244 32.14 21.08 13.95
N ARG A 245 31.56 20.73 12.81
CA ARG A 245 32.07 19.63 11.96
C ARG A 245 33.48 19.89 11.42
N GLU A 246 33.82 21.14 11.12
CA GLU A 246 35.18 21.50 10.72
C GLU A 246 36.17 21.43 11.88
N ALA A 247 35.79 21.87 13.08
CA ALA A 247 36.60 21.72 14.30
C ALA A 247 36.84 20.24 14.65
N GLU A 248 35.82 19.39 14.53
CA GLU A 248 35.95 17.94 14.71
C GLU A 248 36.89 17.30 13.69
N ARG A 249 36.89 17.77 12.43
CA ARG A 249 37.82 17.30 11.39
C ARG A 249 39.25 17.76 11.64
N GLN A 250 39.44 18.92 12.28
CA GLN A 250 40.78 19.37 12.67
C GLN A 250 41.32 18.57 13.87
N GLN A 251 40.45 18.20 14.82
CA GLN A 251 40.85 17.36 15.97
C GLN A 251 41.06 15.88 15.60
N ASN A 252 40.19 15.32 14.75
CA ASN A 252 40.19 13.89 14.42
C ASN A 252 40.84 13.55 13.06
N GLY A 253 41.44 14.53 12.38
CA GLY A 253 42.00 14.36 11.04
C GLY A 253 40.95 14.23 9.94
N GLY A 254 41.39 14.43 8.69
CA GLY A 254 40.52 14.32 7.52
C GLY A 254 40.00 12.90 7.29
N PRO A 255 38.99 12.71 6.42
CA PRO A 255 38.45 11.37 6.12
C PRO A 255 39.50 10.43 5.50
N LEU A 256 40.59 10.98 4.97
CA LEU A 256 41.72 10.22 4.42
C LEU A 256 42.66 9.70 5.52
N ASP A 257 42.79 10.42 6.65
CA ASP A 257 43.66 10.06 7.78
C ASP A 257 43.04 8.97 8.68
N GLN A 258 41.72 8.79 8.57
CA GLN A 258 40.96 7.80 9.34
C GLN A 258 40.91 6.41 8.69
N LEU A 259 41.38 6.27 7.45
CA LEU A 259 41.48 4.99 6.73
C LEU A 259 42.68 4.18 7.24
N GLY A 260 42.51 3.56 8.41
CA GLY A 260 43.51 2.66 9.00
C GLY A 260 43.38 2.44 10.50
N VAL A 261 42.66 3.31 11.21
CA VAL A 261 42.52 3.27 12.68
C VAL A 261 41.17 2.73 13.14
N LYS A 262 40.13 2.78 12.30
CA LYS A 262 38.80 2.23 12.63
C LYS A 262 38.64 0.79 12.13
N PRO A 263 38.36 -0.20 13.00
CA PRO A 263 37.87 -1.49 12.56
C PRO A 263 36.52 -1.30 11.86
N ALA A 264 36.30 -2.04 10.76
CA ALA A 264 35.14 -1.88 9.90
C ALA A 264 33.84 -2.25 10.63
N ASP A 265 33.12 -1.25 11.13
CA ASP A 265 31.70 -1.35 11.44
C ASP A 265 31.00 -0.04 11.04
N GLY A 266 29.88 -0.16 10.32
CA GLY A 266 28.89 0.90 10.19
C GLY A 266 29.02 1.86 9.00
N SER A 267 28.47 1.45 7.85
CA SER A 267 27.66 2.26 6.92
C SER A 267 27.86 3.79 6.93
N ALA A 268 28.60 4.31 5.94
CA ALA A 268 28.52 5.72 5.57
C ALA A 268 27.27 5.98 4.71
N PRO A 269 26.46 7.03 4.97
CA PRO A 269 25.29 7.33 4.16
C PRO A 269 25.71 7.79 2.77
N SER A 270 25.28 7.06 1.74
CA SER A 270 25.48 7.43 0.34
C SER A 270 24.76 8.75 0.07
N LYS A 271 25.53 9.83 -0.13
CA LYS A 271 25.01 11.10 -0.63
C LYS A 271 24.49 10.88 -2.05
N SER A 272 23.17 10.90 -2.18
CA SER A 272 22.43 10.86 -3.43
C SER A 272 22.71 12.12 -4.25
N TRP A 273 23.29 11.93 -5.44
CA TRP A 273 23.49 12.94 -6.49
C TRP A 273 22.17 13.24 -7.25
N TRP A 274 21.04 12.62 -6.90
CA TRP A 274 19.78 12.83 -7.63
C TRP A 274 18.94 14.02 -7.16
N LYS A 275 19.51 14.99 -6.44
CA LYS A 275 18.79 16.17 -5.93
C LYS A 275 19.11 17.48 -6.68
N PHE A 276 19.54 17.41 -7.93
CA PHE A 276 19.84 18.61 -8.74
C PHE A 276 19.23 18.56 -10.15
N TRP A 277 18.08 17.89 -10.31
CA TRP A 277 17.23 18.00 -11.49
C TRP A 277 15.77 17.92 -11.06
#